data_AF-A0A438D3P4-F1
#
_entry.id   AF-A0A438D3P4-F1
#
_cell.length_a   1.000
_cell.length_b   1.000
_cell.length_c   1.000
_cell.angle_alpha   90.00
_cell.angle_beta   90.00
_cell.angle_gamma   90.00
#
_symmetry.space_group_name_H-M   'P 1'
#
loop_
_entity.id
_entity.type
_entity.pdbx_description
1 polymer ?
#
loop_
_entity_poly.entity_id
_entity_poly.type
_entity_poly.pdbx_seq_one_letter_code
_entity_poly.pdbx_strand_id
1 'polypeptide(L)' 'MSTIRLVLGMVAAENLHLEQLDVKTTFLHGDLEEGLYMIQPEGFIVQGQENLVCKLRKSLYELKQALR' A
#
# COMPACT_ATOMS: atom_id res chain seq x y z
N MET A 1 -3.58 15.60 7.38
CA MET A 1 -3.93 16.44 6.21
C MET A 1 -3.54 17.93 6.35
N SER A 2 -2.81 18.37 7.38
CA SER A 2 -2.39 19.79 7.48
C SER A 2 -1.09 20.11 6.73
N THR A 3 -0.14 19.16 6.68
CA THR A 3 1.20 19.36 6.10
C THR A 3 1.20 19.49 4.57
N ILE A 4 0.44 18.66 3.84
CA ILE A 4 0.35 18.77 2.37
C ILE A 4 -0.24 20.12 1.96
N ARG A 5 -1.29 20.58 2.65
CA ARG A 5 -1.92 21.88 2.38
C ARG A 5 -0.97 23.04 2.67
N LEU A 6 -0.16 22.94 3.73
CA LEU A 6 0.87 23.93 4.03
C LEU A 6 1.94 23.99 2.93
N VAL A 7 2.47 22.84 2.51
CA VAL A 7 3.46 22.77 1.41
C VAL A 7 2.90 23.35 0.11
N LEU A 8 1.68 22.96 -0.27
CA LEU A 8 1.01 23.51 -1.45
C LEU A 8 0.77 25.03 -1.34
N GLY A 9 0.43 25.52 -0.14
CA GLY A 9 0.26 26.94 0.13
C GLY A 9 1.56 27.73 -0.05
N MET A 10 2.69 27.19 0.42
CA MET A 10 4.02 27.81 0.23
C MET A 10 4.42 27.83 -1.24
N VAL A 11 4.23 26.71 -1.96
CA VAL A 11 4.51 26.62 -3.40
C VAL A 11 3.73 27.69 -4.17
N ALA A 12 2.43 27.86 -3.86
CA ALA A 12 1.60 28.87 -4.49
C ALA A 12 2.01 30.31 -4.12
N ALA A 13 2.35 30.56 -2.85
CA ALA A 13 2.76 31.89 -2.38
C ALA A 13 4.09 32.35 -2.98
N GLU A 14 5.03 31.42 -3.17
CA GLU A 14 6.39 31.68 -3.65
C GLU A 14 6.56 31.41 -5.16
N ASN A 15 5.46 31.10 -5.87
CA ASN A 15 5.43 30.76 -7.30
C ASN A 15 6.46 29.67 -7.69
N LEU A 16 6.55 28.62 -6.87
CA LEU A 16 7.49 27.52 -7.07
C LEU A 16 6.91 26.46 -8.01
N HIS A 17 7.80 25.74 -8.69
CA HIS A 17 7.42 24.58 -9.50
C HIS A 17 7.13 23.38 -8.58
N LEU A 18 6.00 22.71 -8.82
CA LEU A 18 5.61 21.50 -8.09
C LEU A 18 5.72 20.29 -9.01
N GLU A 19 6.45 19.28 -8.57
CA GLU A 19 6.46 17.95 -9.19
C GLU A 19 5.84 16.94 -8.23
N GLN A 20 4.95 16.09 -8.76
CA GLN A 20 4.34 15.01 -8.01
C GLN A 20 4.78 13.68 -8.60
N LEU A 21 5.28 12.79 -7.73
CA LEU A 21 5.61 11.42 -8.09
C LEU A 21 4.62 10.47 -7.44
N ASP A 22 3.88 9.74 -8.27
CA ASP A 22 3.06 8.60 -7.84
C ASP A 22 3.91 7.32 -7.91
N VAL A 23 4.24 6.76 -6.76
CA VAL A 23 5.06 5.54 -6.68
C VAL A 23 4.14 4.33 -6.50
N LYS A 24 3.82 3.67 -7.61
CA LYS A 24 2.90 2.51 -7.65
C LYS A 24 3.28 1.33 -6.76
N THR A 25 4.56 1.19 -6.40
CA THR A 25 5.09 0.02 -5.67
C THR A 25 5.30 0.25 -4.18
N THR A 26 5.01 1.43 -3.64
CA THR A 26 5.20 1.71 -2.20
C THR A 26 4.43 0.76 -1.33
N PHE A 27 3.22 0.37 -1.76
CA PHE A 27 2.39 -0.63 -1.08
C PHE A 27 3.10 -1.98 -0.93
N LEU A 28 3.82 -2.46 -1.94
CA LEU A 28 4.52 -3.75 -1.86
C LEU A 28 5.72 -3.74 -0.89
N HIS A 29 6.15 -2.56 -0.46
CA HIS A 29 7.27 -2.39 0.47
C HIS A 29 6.81 -2.02 1.88
N GLY A 30 5.53 -1.65 2.06
CA GLY A 30 4.95 -1.36 3.35
C GLY A 30 4.97 -2.58 4.26
N ASP A 31 5.42 -2.37 5.50
CA ASP A 31 5.32 -3.37 6.54
C ASP A 31 3.87 -3.51 7.01
N LEU A 32 3.50 -4.73 7.39
CA LEU A 32 2.19 -5.01 7.96
C LEU A 32 2.30 -4.94 9.48
N GLU A 33 1.57 -4.00 10.09
CA GLU A 33 1.46 -3.92 11.55
C GLU A 33 0.71 -5.14 12.12
N GLU A 34 -0.24 -5.69 11.36
CA GLU A 34 -1.06 -6.83 11.75
C GLU A 34 -0.78 -8.08 10.90
N GLY A 35 -0.96 -9.26 11.52
CA GLY A 35 -0.86 -10.53 10.81
C GLY A 35 -2.05 -10.77 9.89
N LEU A 36 -1.94 -10.35 8.63
CA LEU A 36 -2.96 -10.59 7.62
C LEU A 36 -2.79 -11.94 6.91
N TYR A 37 -3.91 -12.61 6.68
CA TYR A 37 -4.00 -13.86 5.93
C TYR A 37 -5.00 -13.70 4.80
N MET A 38 -4.76 -14.38 3.68
CA MET A 38 -5.68 -14.44 2.55
C MET A 38 -5.87 -15.88 2.08
N ILE A 39 -6.97 -16.10 1.34
CA ILE A 39 -7.21 -17.37 0.65
C ILE A 39 -6.07 -17.61 -0.35
N GLN A 40 -5.71 -18.88 -0.53
CA GLN A 40 -4.71 -19.25 -1.52
C GLN A 40 -5.13 -18.79 -2.92
N PRO A 41 -4.25 -18.10 -3.67
CA PRO A 41 -4.54 -17.70 -5.03
C PRO A 41 -4.64 -18.92 -5.95
N GLU A 42 -5.39 -18.76 -7.04
CA GLU A 42 -5.49 -19.77 -8.08
C GLU A 42 -4.09 -20.13 -8.61
N GLY A 43 -3.83 -21.42 -8.79
CA GLY A 43 -2.52 -21.94 -9.21
C GLY A 43 -1.53 -22.21 -8.07
N PHE A 44 -1.83 -21.81 -6.82
CA PHE A 44 -1.02 -22.18 -5.64
C PHE A 44 -1.62 -23.33 -4.82
N ILE A 45 -2.88 -23.67 -5.06
CA ILE A 45 -3.58 -24.73 -4.32
C ILE A 45 -3.02 -26.10 -4.74
N VAL A 46 -2.50 -26.84 -3.76
CA VAL A 46 -2.04 -28.22 -3.93
C VAL A 46 -3.09 -29.18 -3.39
N GLN A 47 -3.29 -30.32 -4.06
CA GLN A 47 -4.25 -31.34 -3.64
C GLN A 47 -3.94 -31.83 -2.21
N GLY A 48 -4.95 -31.82 -1.34
CA GLY A 48 -4.84 -32.13 0.09
C GLY A 48 -4.42 -30.95 0.97
N GLN A 49 -4.17 -29.77 0.39
CA GLN A 49 -3.80 -28.53 1.10
C GLN A 49 -4.77 -27.38 0.81
N GLU A 50 -5.98 -27.69 0.37
CA GLU A 50 -6.99 -26.71 -0.05
C GLU A 50 -7.38 -25.76 1.09
N ASN A 51 -7.29 -26.23 2.33
CA ASN A 51 -7.67 -25.48 3.53
C ASN A 51 -6.55 -24.56 4.07
N LEU A 52 -5.38 -24.52 3.44
CA LEU A 52 -4.32 -23.60 3.84
C LEU A 52 -4.66 -22.16 3.46
N VAL A 53 -4.00 -21.22 4.13
CA VAL A 53 -4.11 -19.78 3.90
C VAL A 53 -2.72 -19.18 3.72
N CYS A 54 -2.63 -18.13 2.90
CA CYS A 54 -1.38 -17.40 2.68
C CYS A 54 -1.24 -16.30 3.74
N LYS A 55 -0.14 -16.33 4.49
CA LYS A 55 0.24 -15.21 5.36
C LYS A 55 0.92 -14.13 4.54
N LEU A 56 0.37 -12.91 4.56
CA LEU A 56 1.00 -11.77 3.91
C LEU A 56 2.22 -11.31 4.70
N ARG A 57 3.32 -11.06 4.00
CA ARG A 57 4.56 -10.50 4.58
C ARG A 57 4.72 -9.01 4.33
N LYS A 58 4.00 -8.47 3.35
CA LYS A 58 4.03 -7.08 2.90
C LYS A 58 2.61 -6.65 2.52
N SER A 59 2.34 -5.35 2.58
CA SER A 59 1.04 -4.84 2.14
C SER A 59 0.82 -5.08 0.65
N LEU A 60 -0.43 -5.37 0.31
CA LEU A 60 -0.92 -5.40 -1.07
C LEU A 60 -1.68 -4.11 -1.34
N TYR A 61 -1.85 -3.80 -2.63
CA TYR A 61 -2.73 -2.73 -3.07
C TYR A 61 -4.17 -2.99 -2.58
N GLU A 62 -4.93 -1.92 -2.32
CA GLU A 62 -6.33 -1.97 -1.86
C GLU A 62 -6.58 -2.59 -0.47
N LEU A 63 -5.54 -2.99 0.28
CA LEU A 63 -5.74 -3.33 1.68
C LEU A 63 -6.29 -2.11 2.43
N LYS A 64 -7.27 -2.29 3.30
CA LYS A 64 -7.83 -1.20 4.11
C LYS A 64 -6.76 -0.52 5.00
N GLN A 65 -5.69 -1.24 5.32
CA GLN A 65 -4.52 -0.77 6.06
C GLN A 65 -3.42 -0.18 5.16
N ALA A 66 -3.46 -0.45 3.85
CA ALA A 66 -2.59 0.25 2.92
C ALA A 66 -2.98 1.73 2.92
N LEU A 67 -2.00 2.60 3.14
CA LEU A 67 -2.17 4.05 3.27
C LEU A 67 -3.02 4.59 2.11
N ARG A 68 -4.14 5.25 2.41
CA ARG A 68 -4.97 5.94 1.41
C ARG A 68 -4.43 7.32 1.10
#